data_AF-A0A354B1Q6-F1
#
_entry.id   AF-A0A354B1Q6-F1
#
_cell.length_a   1.000
_cell.length_b   1.000
_cell.length_c   1.000
_cell.angle_alpha   90.00
_cell.angle_beta   90.00
_cell.angle_gamma   90.00
#
_symmetry.space_group_name_H-M   'P 1'
#
loop_
_entity.id
_entity.type
_entity.pdbx_description
1 polymer ?
#
loop_
_entity_poly.entity_id
_entity_poly.type
_entity_poly.pdbx_seq_one_letter_code
_entity_poly.pdbx_strand_id
1 'polypeptide(L)'
;MANLEHVPGSDNTIAFGLKYKIKSVGHGTVLDDWGGKVGEDSAAFQPDDTPTSLHCTWTLIKTERGFRIKSVGHGTVLDDWGG
;
A
#
# COMPACT_ATOMS: atom_id res chain seq x y z
N MET A 1 -16.51 24.62 -9.48
CA MET A 1 -15.04 24.54 -9.32
C MET A 1 -14.77 24.60 -7.83
N ALA A 2 -14.15 23.58 -7.25
CA ALA A 2 -13.82 23.60 -5.83
C ALA A 2 -12.35 24.01 -5.69
N ASN A 3 -12.08 25.05 -4.91
CA ASN A 3 -10.74 25.41 -4.51
C ASN A 3 -10.34 24.55 -3.31
N LEU A 4 -9.13 23.98 -3.36
CA LEU A 4 -8.50 23.33 -2.22
C LEU A 4 -7.52 24.32 -1.61
N GLU A 5 -7.77 24.71 -0.37
CA GLU A 5 -6.88 25.59 0.40
C GLU A 5 -5.83 24.77 1.17
N HIS A 6 -4.62 25.32 1.25
CA HIS A 6 -3.49 24.72 1.94
C HIS A 6 -3.59 24.94 3.46
N VAL A 7 -3.64 23.85 4.24
CA VAL A 7 -3.58 23.89 5.71
C VAL A 7 -2.14 23.57 6.16
N PRO A 8 -1.41 24.54 6.74
CA PRO A 8 -0.04 24.33 7.22
C PRO A 8 -0.03 23.34 8.40
N GLY A 9 0.84 22.32 8.33
CA GLY A 9 0.95 21.24 9.32
C GLY A 9 0.31 19.91 8.92
N SER A 10 -0.22 19.81 7.69
CA SER A 10 -0.60 18.54 7.09
C SER A 10 0.40 18.17 5.99
N ASP A 11 1.19 17.14 6.24
CA ASP A 11 2.14 16.60 5.26
C ASP A 11 1.37 16.04 4.06
N ASN A 12 1.27 16.84 3.00
CA ASN A 12 0.95 16.45 1.62
C ASN A 12 -0.08 15.31 1.47
N THR A 13 -1.30 15.58 1.96
CA THR A 13 -2.49 14.72 1.93
C THR A 13 -3.06 14.51 0.51
N ILE A 14 -2.24 14.23 -0.51
CA ILE A 14 -2.71 13.97 -1.88
C ILE A 14 -2.11 12.67 -2.41
N ALA A 15 -2.53 11.55 -1.81
CA ALA A 15 -2.50 10.24 -2.44
C ALA A 15 -3.57 9.28 -1.88
N PHE A 16 -4.65 9.81 -1.30
CA PHE A 16 -5.71 9.01 -0.66
C PHE A 16 -6.67 8.32 -1.65
N GLY A 17 -6.51 8.50 -2.97
CA GLY A 17 -7.52 8.07 -3.96
C GLY A 17 -7.13 6.91 -4.88
N LEU A 18 -5.84 6.77 -5.23
CA LEU A 18 -5.41 5.74 -6.18
C LEU A 18 -5.00 4.47 -5.44
N LYS A 19 -5.61 3.36 -5.88
CA LYS A 19 -5.38 2.02 -5.35
C LYS A 19 -4.58 1.21 -6.37
N TYR A 20 -3.56 0.50 -5.90
CA TYR A 20 -2.63 -0.24 -6.75
C TYR A 20 -2.51 -1.70 -6.32
N LYS A 21 -2.17 -2.56 -7.28
CA LYS A 21 -1.57 -3.88 -7.03
C LYS A 21 -0.08 -3.81 -7.37
N ILE A 22 0.77 -4.47 -6.59
CA ILE A 22 2.19 -4.64 -6.91
C ILE A 22 2.35 -6.04 -7.49
N LYS A 23 2.62 -6.14 -8.79
CA LYS A 23 2.59 -7.40 -9.57
C LYS A 23 3.97 -7.83 -10.06
N SER A 24 4.30 -9.10 -9.88
CA SER A 24 5.41 -9.77 -10.54
C SER A 24 4.95 -10.32 -11.89
N VAL A 25 5.24 -9.60 -12.97
CA VAL A 25 4.73 -9.91 -14.32
C VAL A 25 5.19 -11.29 -14.81
N GLY A 26 6.44 -11.67 -14.53
CA GLY A 26 7.01 -12.94 -14.97
C GLY A 26 6.46 -14.17 -14.24
N HIS A 27 5.89 -13.99 -13.04
CA HIS A 27 5.43 -15.10 -12.19
C HIS A 27 3.91 -15.10 -11.99
N GLY A 28 3.20 -14.06 -12.46
CA GLY A 28 1.75 -13.97 -12.29
C GLY A 28 1.33 -13.82 -10.83
N THR A 29 2.19 -13.29 -9.96
CA THR A 29 1.92 -13.11 -8.53
C THR A 29 1.77 -11.65 -8.16
N VAL A 30 1.09 -11.38 -7.03
CA VAL A 30 0.89 -10.06 -6.45
C VAL A 30 1.32 -10.02 -4.99
N LEU A 31 1.80 -8.86 -4.55
CA LEU A 31 2.15 -8.63 -3.15
C LEU A 31 0.89 -8.54 -2.29
N ASP A 32 0.84 -9.38 -1.27
CA ASP A 32 -0.26 -9.54 -0.31
C ASP A 32 0.24 -9.22 1.11
N ASP A 33 -0.56 -8.50 1.87
CA ASP A 33 -0.37 -8.23 3.30
C ASP A 33 -0.84 -9.36 4.25
N TRP A 34 -1.38 -10.45 3.70
CA TRP A 34 -1.85 -11.66 4.40
C TRP A 34 -2.84 -11.41 5.55
N GLY A 35 -3.56 -10.29 5.52
CA GLY A 35 -4.54 -9.98 6.56
C GLY A 35 -3.96 -9.37 7.83
N GLY A 36 -2.70 -8.91 7.82
CA GLY A 36 -2.07 -8.28 8.98
C GLY A 36 -2.06 -9.16 10.23
N LYS A 37 -2.00 -10.49 10.09
CA LYS A 37 -1.88 -11.42 11.21
C LYS A 37 -0.45 -11.37 11.78
N VAL A 38 -0.37 -10.97 13.04
CA VAL A 38 0.86 -10.62 13.75
C VAL A 38 1.63 -11.86 14.24
N GLY A 39 2.97 -11.80 14.10
CA GLY A 39 3.96 -12.89 14.16
C GLY A 39 4.55 -13.21 12.77
N GLU A 40 3.75 -12.90 11.74
CA GLU A 40 4.01 -12.99 10.30
C GLU A 40 3.77 -11.61 9.65
N ASP A 41 4.15 -10.50 10.32
CA ASP A 41 4.04 -9.09 9.86
C ASP A 41 4.87 -8.83 8.59
N SER A 42 4.53 -9.56 7.55
CA SER A 42 5.30 -9.82 6.36
C SER A 42 4.35 -9.66 5.19
N ALA A 43 4.86 -9.09 4.12
CA ALA A 43 4.19 -9.12 2.84
C ALA A 43 4.79 -10.26 2.02
N ALA A 44 3.93 -11.08 1.41
CA ALA A 44 4.36 -12.21 0.61
C ALA A 44 3.69 -12.18 -0.77
N PHE A 45 4.31 -12.85 -1.73
CA PHE A 45 3.70 -13.04 -3.05
C PHE A 45 2.68 -14.18 -3.01
N GLN A 46 1.53 -13.95 -3.63
CA GLN A 46 0.53 -14.99 -3.92
C GLN A 46 0.09 -14.93 -5.38
N PRO A 47 -0.55 -15.99 -5.94
CA PRO A 47 -1.14 -15.94 -7.27
C PRO A 47 -2.09 -14.75 -7.46
N ASP A 48 -2.07 -14.12 -8.64
CA ASP A 48 -2.99 -13.03 -8.99
C ASP A 48 -4.33 -13.57 -9.53
N ASP A 49 -4.98 -14.46 -8.77
CA ASP A 49 -6.25 -15.10 -9.13
C ASP A 49 -7.45 -14.51 -8.36
N THR A 50 -7.20 -13.65 -7.37
CA THR A 50 -8.21 -12.94 -6.56
C THR A 50 -8.16 -11.42 -6.81
N PRO A 51 -8.80 -10.92 -7.89
CA PRO A 51 -8.68 -9.52 -8.31
C PRO A 51 -9.24 -8.50 -7.31
N THR A 52 -10.16 -8.91 -6.44
CA THR A 52 -10.90 -8.04 -5.52
C THR A 52 -10.38 -8.05 -4.08
N SER A 53 -9.29 -8.78 -3.80
CA SER A 53 -8.74 -8.87 -2.45
C SER A 53 -8.19 -7.52 -1.99
N LEU A 54 -8.72 -7.01 -0.87
CA LEU A 54 -8.20 -5.78 -0.24
C LEU A 54 -6.80 -5.96 0.33
N HIS A 55 -6.38 -7.21 0.55
CA HIS A 55 -5.05 -7.60 1.03
C HIS A 55 -3.94 -7.38 -0.01
N CYS A 56 -4.30 -7.43 -1.29
CA CYS A 56 -3.41 -7.12 -2.42
C CYS A 56 -3.45 -5.66 -2.86
N THR A 57 -4.19 -4.82 -2.13
CA THR A 57 -4.48 -3.45 -2.54
C THR A 57 -3.70 -2.46 -1.70
N TRP A 58 -2.97 -1.57 -2.37
CA TRP A 58 -2.01 -0.66 -1.76
C TRP A 58 -2.32 0.79 -2.12
N THR A 59 -1.98 1.70 -1.21
CA THR A 59 -1.92 3.14 -1.44
C THR A 59 -0.51 3.62 -1.23
N LEU A 60 -0.11 4.66 -1.95
CA LEU A 60 1.20 5.29 -1.80
C LEU A 60 1.03 6.57 -0.98
N ILE A 61 1.83 6.78 0.06
CA ILE A 61 1.85 8.03 0.82
C ILE A 61 3.18 8.70 0.51
N LYS A 62 3.15 9.84 -0.18
CA LYS A 62 4.37 10.58 -0.54
C LYS A 62 5.02 11.17 0.71
N THR A 63 6.34 11.05 0.81
CA THR A 63 7.18 11.68 1.83
C THR A 63 8.23 12.57 1.17
N GLU A 64 9.01 13.31 1.96
CA GLU A 64 10.14 14.09 1.44
C GLU A 64 11.22 13.23 0.78
N ARG A 65 11.31 11.95 1.17
CA ARG A 65 12.38 11.03 0.77
C ARG A 65 11.90 9.89 -0.14
N GLY A 66 10.63 9.86 -0.51
CA GLY A 66 10.06 8.80 -1.34
C GLY A 66 8.58 8.54 -1.07
N PHE A 67 8.23 7.27 -0.87
CA PHE A 67 6.87 6.83 -0.61
C PHE A 67 6.83 5.80 0.52
N ARG A 68 5.76 5.87 1.32
CA ARG A 68 5.33 4.77 2.19
C ARG A 68 4.26 3.97 1.45
N ILE A 69 4.35 2.65 1.47
CA ILE A 69 3.38 1.76 0.82
C ILE A 69 2.43 1.25 1.91
N LYS A 70 1.17 1.68 1.86
CA LYS A 70 0.16 1.39 2.89
C LYS A 70 -0.87 0.40 2.38
N SER A 71 -1.10 -0.68 3.14
CA SER A 71 -2.18 -1.62 2.90
C SER A 71 -3.55 -0.91 3.00
N VAL A 72 -4.43 -1.18 2.05
CA VAL A 72 -5.82 -0.73 2.09
C VAL A 72 -6.66 -1.56 3.05
N GLY A 73 -6.41 -2.87 3.15
CA GLY A 73 -7.15 -3.77 4.03
C GLY A 73 -6.91 -3.51 5.52
N HIS A 74 -5.64 -3.23 5.90
CA HIS A 74 -5.21 -3.21 7.31
C HIS A 74 -4.65 -1.86 7.75
N GLY A 75 -4.38 -0.95 6.82
CA GLY A 75 -3.88 0.38 7.15
C GLY A 75 -2.45 0.42 7.70
N THR A 76 -1.75 -0.71 7.72
CA THR A 76 -0.33 -0.83 8.04
C THR A 76 0.53 -0.41 6.86
N VAL A 77 1.78 -0.04 7.13
CA VAL A 77 2.75 0.36 6.10
C VAL A 77 3.81 -0.73 5.99
N LEU A 78 4.21 -1.05 4.75
CA LEU A 78 5.36 -1.91 4.51
C LEU A 78 6.61 -1.30 5.13
N ASP A 79 7.32 -2.14 5.86
CA ASP A 79 8.59 -1.80 6.49
C ASP A 79 9.55 -2.97 6.22
N ASP A 80 10.77 -2.67 5.79
CA ASP A 80 11.79 -3.68 5.52
C ASP A 80 12.59 -3.95 6.80
N TRP A 81 11.91 -4.43 7.85
CA TRP A 81 12.60 -4.85 9.07
C TRP A 81 13.58 -5.97 8.70
N GLY A 82 14.88 -5.66 8.83
CA GLY A 82 15.98 -6.36 8.19
C GLY A 82 16.00 -7.89 8.34
N GLY A 83 16.37 -8.53 7.23
CA GLY A 83 17.09 -9.81 7.24
C GLY A 83 18.59 -9.58 7.36
#